data_AF-A0A838RMX2-F1
#
_entry.id   AF-A0A838RMX2-F1
#
_cell.length_a   1.000
_cell.length_b   1.000
_cell.length_c   1.000
_cell.angle_alpha   90.00
_cell.angle_beta   90.00
_cell.angle_gamma   90.00
#
_symmetry.space_group_name_H-M   'P 1'
#
loop_
_entity.id
_entity.type
_entity.pdbx_description
1 polymer ?
#
loop_
_entity_poly.entity_id
_entity_poly.type
_entity_poly.pdbx_seq_one_letter_code
_entity_poly.pdbx_strand_id
1 'polypeptide(L)'
;MGLHSIVRWLVVLLAIGAVFKFAMGWLQKMEYKPMDRGLMSGFTGLMDLQLLLGIILLVGLGSYTRYQMEHSVTMLLAVGLAHLPMRWRNSALADDLKFRNNLFVILGVIVLVLVAIAALPGNRWDFNVGA
;
A
#
# COMPACT_ATOMS: atom_id res chain seq x y z
N MET A 1 -18.48 -5.78 -2.85
CA MET A 1 -17.52 -5.87 -3.98
C MET A 1 -17.18 -4.53 -4.63
N GLY A 2 -18.13 -3.59 -4.82
CA GLY A 2 -17.86 -2.31 -5.52
C GLY A 2 -16.83 -1.38 -4.85
N LEU A 3 -16.99 -1.08 -3.55
CA LEU A 3 -16.11 -0.15 -2.84
C LEU A 3 -14.66 -0.65 -2.72
N HIS A 4 -14.46 -1.92 -2.32
CA HIS A 4 -13.12 -2.52 -2.24
C HIS A 4 -12.42 -2.58 -3.61
N SER A 5 -13.17 -2.76 -4.71
CA SER A 5 -12.64 -2.72 -6.07
C SER A 5 -12.15 -1.32 -6.44
N ILE A 6 -12.94 -0.29 -6.15
CA ILE A 6 -12.59 1.12 -6.43
C ILE A 6 -11.36 1.54 -5.60
N VAL A 7 -11.35 1.25 -4.29
CA VAL A 7 -10.25 1.64 -3.40
C VAL A 7 -8.94 1.00 -3.85
N ARG A 8 -8.94 -0.26 -4.33
CA ARG A 8 -7.76 -0.89 -4.89
C ARG A 8 -7.18 -0.10 -6.07
N TRP A 9 -8.03 0.35 -7.00
CA TRP A 9 -7.58 1.14 -8.13
C TRP A 9 -7.05 2.51 -7.71
N LEU A 10 -7.64 3.14 -6.67
CA LEU A 10 -7.10 4.37 -6.08
C LEU A 10 -5.71 4.15 -5.47
N VAL A 11 -5.51 3.04 -4.73
CA VAL A 11 -4.20 2.66 -4.19
C VAL A 11 -3.17 2.51 -5.31
N VAL A 12 -3.53 1.79 -6.39
CA VAL A 12 -2.63 1.57 -7.53
C VAL A 12 -2.25 2.89 -8.22
N LEU A 13 -3.22 3.75 -8.52
CA LEU A 13 -2.96 5.04 -9.16
C LEU A 13 -2.06 5.93 -8.29
N LEU A 14 -2.32 5.97 -6.98
CA LEU A 14 -1.53 6.76 -6.06
C LEU A 14 -0.12 6.17 -5.87
N ALA A 15 0.01 4.84 -5.83
CA ALA A 15 1.29 4.16 -5.77
C ALA A 15 2.17 4.51 -6.98
N ILE A 16 1.60 4.44 -8.19
CA ILE A 16 2.29 4.80 -9.44
C ILE A 16 2.74 6.27 -9.37
N GLY A 17 1.83 7.18 -9.04
CA GLY A 17 2.15 8.61 -8.91
C GLY A 17 3.26 8.88 -7.88
N ALA A 18 3.23 8.20 -6.75
CA ALA A 18 4.22 8.33 -5.69
C ALA A 18 5.58 7.74 -6.07
N VAL A 19 5.63 6.59 -6.75
CA VAL A 19 6.87 6.04 -7.31
C VAL A 19 7.51 7.04 -8.26
N PHE A 20 6.76 7.57 -9.23
CA PHE A 20 7.27 8.57 -10.17
C PHE A 20 7.76 9.82 -9.45
N LYS A 21 6.96 10.36 -8.53
CA LYS A 21 7.30 11.60 -7.82
C LYS A 21 8.55 11.43 -6.97
N PHE A 22 8.67 10.33 -6.23
CA PHE A 22 9.83 10.10 -5.36
C PHE A 22 11.09 9.68 -6.13
N ALA A 23 10.95 8.95 -7.24
CA ALA A 23 12.07 8.69 -8.15
C ALA A 23 12.59 9.98 -8.77
N MET A 24 11.73 10.84 -9.31
CA MET A 24 12.14 12.14 -9.86
C MET A 24 12.73 13.05 -8.77
N GLY A 25 12.11 13.10 -7.59
CA GLY A 25 12.58 13.91 -6.46
C GLY A 25 13.98 13.53 -6.03
N TRP A 26 14.27 12.23 -6.04
CA TRP A 26 15.59 11.71 -5.75
C TRP A 26 16.61 12.01 -6.86
N LEU A 27 16.32 11.63 -8.10
CA LEU A 27 17.25 11.78 -9.24
C LEU A 27 17.58 13.25 -9.56
N GLN A 28 16.61 14.14 -9.39
CA GLN A 28 16.77 15.58 -9.66
C GLN A 28 17.18 16.38 -8.43
N LYS A 29 17.39 15.72 -7.26
CA LYS A 29 17.73 16.37 -5.98
C LYS A 29 16.79 17.52 -5.63
N MET A 30 15.48 17.27 -5.76
CA MET A 30 14.47 18.27 -5.44
C MET A 30 14.42 18.54 -3.93
N GLU A 31 13.89 19.72 -3.57
CA GLU A 31 13.51 20.04 -2.19
C GLU A 31 12.28 19.22 -1.77
N TYR A 32 12.29 18.67 -0.55
CA TYR A 32 11.19 17.87 -0.02
C TYR A 32 10.10 18.75 0.60
N LYS A 33 8.95 18.84 -0.07
CA LYS A 33 7.88 19.78 0.27
C LYS A 33 6.79 19.14 1.13
N PRO A 34 5.94 19.95 1.80
CA PRO A 34 4.78 19.43 2.53
C PRO A 34 3.84 18.57 1.67
N MET A 35 3.74 18.85 0.36
CA MET A 35 2.96 18.05 -0.58
C MET A 35 3.51 16.62 -0.73
N ASP A 36 4.84 16.43 -0.71
CA ASP A 36 5.47 15.11 -0.81
C ASP A 36 5.15 14.24 0.42
N ARG A 37 5.10 14.90 1.58
CA ARG A 37 4.62 14.29 2.82
C ARG A 37 3.13 13.95 2.74
N GLY A 38 2.32 14.85 2.20
CA GLY A 38 0.89 14.63 1.98
C GLY A 38 0.63 13.42 1.09
N LEU A 39 1.41 13.28 0.02
CA LEU A 39 1.33 12.14 -0.91
C LEU A 39 1.59 10.81 -0.20
N MET A 40 2.66 10.73 0.60
CA MET A 40 2.98 9.54 1.38
C MET A 40 1.89 9.23 2.41
N SER A 41 1.43 10.23 3.17
CA SER A 41 0.34 10.05 4.15
C SER A 41 -0.96 9.60 3.50
N GLY A 42 -1.31 10.15 2.33
CA GLY A 42 -2.48 9.74 1.56
C GLY A 42 -2.39 8.29 1.09
N PHE A 43 -1.21 7.86 0.63
CA PHE A 43 -0.96 6.46 0.27
C PHE A 43 -1.13 5.52 1.48
N THR A 44 -0.52 5.84 2.61
CA THR A 44 -0.66 5.05 3.84
C THR A 44 -2.13 4.97 4.28
N GLY A 45 -2.86 6.08 4.26
CA GLY A 45 -4.29 6.09 4.62
C GLY A 45 -5.17 5.29 3.65
N LEU A 46 -4.87 5.28 2.35
CA LEU A 46 -5.57 4.40 1.40
C LEU A 46 -5.24 2.92 1.62
N MET A 47 -4.00 2.60 2.00
CA MET A 47 -3.62 1.23 2.41
C MET A 47 -4.38 0.78 3.65
N ASP A 48 -4.57 1.66 4.64
CA ASP A 48 -5.39 1.38 5.83
C ASP A 48 -6.85 1.12 5.47
N LEU A 49 -7.43 1.97 4.61
CA LEU A 49 -8.80 1.78 4.13
C LEU A 49 -8.95 0.45 3.37
N GLN A 50 -7.98 0.11 2.52
CA GLN A 50 -7.96 -1.14 1.76
C GLN A 50 -7.92 -2.36 2.70
N LEU A 51 -7.05 -2.34 3.71
CA LEU A 51 -6.96 -3.41 4.70
C LEU A 51 -8.25 -3.51 5.53
N LEU A 52 -8.80 -2.39 5.98
CA LEU A 52 -10.04 -2.35 6.75
C LEU A 52 -11.21 -2.98 5.97
N LEU A 53 -11.38 -2.59 4.71
CA LEU A 53 -12.39 -3.19 3.84
C LEU A 53 -12.13 -4.68 3.63
N GLY A 54 -10.87 -5.10 3.49
CA GLY A 54 -10.49 -6.51 3.39
C GLY A 54 -10.86 -7.32 4.64
N ILE A 55 -10.63 -6.77 5.84
CA ILE A 55 -11.01 -7.39 7.12
C ILE A 55 -12.53 -7.47 7.25
N ILE A 56 -13.26 -6.41 6.88
CA ILE A 56 -14.73 -6.42 6.89
C ILE A 56 -15.27 -7.54 5.97
N LEU A 57 -14.67 -7.73 4.80
CA LEU A 57 -15.03 -8.82 3.90
C LEU A 57 -14.69 -10.19 4.49
N LEU A 58 -13.50 -10.35 5.08
CA LEU A 58 -13.07 -11.61 5.70
C LEU A 58 -14.03 -12.05 6.82
N VAL A 59 -14.32 -11.14 7.75
CA VAL A 59 -15.21 -11.39 8.90
C VAL A 59 -16.65 -11.56 8.43
N GLY A 60 -17.11 -10.71 7.50
CA GLY A 60 -18.47 -10.75 6.98
C GLY A 60 -18.81 -12.01 6.18
N LEU A 61 -17.81 -12.59 5.48
CA LEU A 61 -17.97 -13.86 4.77
C LEU A 61 -17.88 -15.08 5.70
N GLY A 62 -17.35 -14.93 6.92
CA GLY A 62 -17.20 -16.03 7.89
C GLY A 62 -16.28 -17.17 7.43
N SER A 63 -15.46 -16.94 6.41
CA SER A 63 -14.58 -17.94 5.79
C SER A 63 -13.11 -17.57 6.04
N TYR A 64 -12.36 -18.51 6.64
CA TYR A 64 -10.99 -18.30 7.11
C TYR A 64 -10.05 -19.40 6.58
N THR A 65 -10.06 -19.60 5.27
CA THR A 65 -9.14 -20.52 4.61
C THR A 65 -7.69 -20.08 4.82
N ARG A 66 -6.74 -21.03 4.72
CA ARG A 66 -5.30 -20.74 4.80
C ARG A 66 -4.88 -19.59 3.88
N TYR A 67 -5.37 -19.58 2.65
CA TYR A 67 -5.05 -18.54 1.66
C TYR A 67 -5.57 -17.16 2.05
N GLN A 68 -6.78 -17.07 2.59
CA GLN A 68 -7.34 -15.81 3.08
C GLN A 68 -6.53 -15.28 4.27
N MET A 69 -6.15 -16.15 5.20
CA MET A 69 -5.33 -15.77 6.35
C MET A 69 -3.93 -15.30 5.92
N GLU A 70 -3.26 -16.03 5.02
CA GLU A 70 -1.94 -15.64 4.47
C GLU A 70 -2.02 -14.30 3.73
N HIS A 71 -3.08 -14.09 2.95
CA HIS A 71 -3.36 -12.81 2.29
C HIS A 71 -3.54 -11.67 3.30
N SER A 72 -4.38 -11.85 4.33
CA SER A 72 -4.62 -10.83 5.35
C SER A 72 -3.37 -10.51 6.15
N VAL A 73 -2.56 -11.51 6.50
CA VAL A 73 -1.29 -11.31 7.22
C VAL A 73 -0.27 -10.55 6.37
N THR A 74 -0.13 -10.91 5.09
CA THR A 74 0.78 -10.19 4.18
C THR A 74 0.33 -8.74 3.94
N MET A 75 -0.97 -8.47 3.88
CA MET A 75 -1.50 -7.11 3.82
C MET A 75 -1.26 -6.30 5.10
N LEU A 76 -1.33 -6.93 6.28
CA LEU A 76 -0.95 -6.30 7.55
C LEU A 76 0.53 -5.88 7.55
N LEU A 77 1.42 -6.75 7.04
CA LEU A 77 2.84 -6.41 6.89
C LEU A 77 3.05 -5.25 5.91
N ALA A 78 2.31 -5.23 4.80
CA ALA A 78 2.35 -4.14 3.82
C ALA A 78 1.94 -2.80 4.44
N VAL A 79 0.85 -2.78 5.22
CA VAL A 79 0.41 -1.58 5.95
C VAL A 79 1.44 -1.17 7.01
N GLY A 80 1.98 -2.11 7.77
CA GLY A 80 3.04 -1.83 8.74
C GLY A 80 4.27 -1.19 8.10
N LEU A 81 4.67 -1.68 6.93
CA LEU A 81 5.77 -1.08 6.15
C LEU A 81 5.41 0.32 5.65
N ALA A 82 4.17 0.54 5.17
CA ALA A 82 3.67 1.83 4.71
C ALA A 82 3.66 2.91 5.81
N HIS A 83 3.73 2.52 7.08
CA HIS A 83 3.82 3.44 8.23
C HIS A 83 5.25 3.86 8.57
N LEU A 84 6.30 3.22 8.04
CA LEU A 84 7.68 3.60 8.32
C LEU A 84 7.98 5.10 8.04
N PRO A 85 7.40 5.72 6.98
CA PRO A 85 7.46 7.15 6.73
C PRO A 85 7.11 8.08 7.88
N MET A 86 6.28 7.62 8.82
CA MET A 86 5.93 8.40 10.00
C MET A 86 7.12 8.63 10.92
N ARG A 87 8.10 7.72 10.95
CA ARG A 87 9.29 7.81 11.82
C ARG A 87 10.19 8.99 11.48
N TRP A 88 10.28 9.34 10.19
CA TRP A 88 11.13 10.43 9.71
C TRP A 88 10.35 11.71 9.35
N ARG A 89 9.05 11.79 9.68
CA ARG A 89 8.19 12.93 9.35
C ARG A 89 8.73 14.28 9.82
N ASN A 90 9.32 14.31 11.01
CA ASN A 90 9.90 15.51 11.64
C ASN A 90 11.43 15.43 11.72
N SER A 91 12.06 14.53 10.95
CA SER A 91 13.50 14.34 11.00
C SER A 91 14.26 15.43 10.25
N ALA A 92 15.46 15.76 10.75
CA ALA A 92 16.42 16.62 10.08
C ALA A 92 17.18 15.90 8.93
N LEU A 93 16.60 14.82 8.38
CA LEU A 93 17.18 14.12 7.24
C LEU A 93 17.28 15.06 6.03
N ALA A 94 18.37 14.91 5.27
CA ALA A 94 18.51 15.53 3.97
C ALA A 94 17.34 15.13 3.05
N ASP A 95 16.94 16.05 2.17
CA ASP A 95 15.76 15.85 1.32
C ASP A 95 15.93 14.67 0.36
N ASP A 96 17.13 14.49 -0.18
CA ASP A 96 17.52 13.32 -0.99
C ASP A 96 17.21 11.99 -0.27
N LEU A 97 17.56 11.90 1.02
CA LEU A 97 17.33 10.71 1.83
C LEU A 97 15.84 10.45 2.06
N LYS A 98 15.03 11.51 2.23
CA LYS A 98 13.58 11.37 2.38
C LYS A 98 12.94 10.82 1.11
N PHE A 99 13.33 11.35 -0.06
CA PHE A 99 12.85 10.84 -1.35
C PHE A 99 13.25 9.39 -1.57
N ARG A 100 14.53 9.06 -1.36
CA ARG A 100 15.05 7.69 -1.48
C ARG A 100 14.32 6.71 -0.56
N ASN A 101 14.19 7.05 0.73
CA ASN A 101 13.57 6.18 1.71
C ASN A 101 12.09 5.96 1.40
N ASN A 102 11.33 7.01 1.05
CA ASN A 102 9.92 6.85 0.68
C ASN A 102 9.75 6.04 -0.62
N LEU A 103 10.64 6.21 -1.60
CA LEU A 103 10.64 5.39 -2.82
C LEU A 103 10.80 3.90 -2.47
N PHE A 104 11.81 3.54 -1.69
CA PHE A 104 12.03 2.13 -1.33
C PHE A 104 10.93 1.57 -0.44
N VAL A 105 10.35 2.37 0.45
CA VAL A 105 9.16 1.96 1.22
C VAL A 105 8.02 1.62 0.27
N ILE A 106 7.67 2.50 -0.68
CA ILE A 106 6.56 2.24 -1.59
C ILE A 106 6.83 1.03 -2.48
N LEU A 107 8.05 0.88 -3.00
CA LEU A 107 8.42 -0.32 -3.77
C LEU A 107 8.29 -1.59 -2.92
N GLY A 108 8.74 -1.57 -1.67
CA GLY A 108 8.57 -2.70 -0.75
C GLY A 108 7.10 -3.01 -0.46
N VAL A 109 6.26 -1.98 -0.29
CA VAL A 109 4.81 -2.16 -0.09
C VAL A 109 4.18 -2.78 -1.34
N ILE A 110 4.52 -2.30 -2.55
CA ILE A 110 4.04 -2.87 -3.81
C ILE A 110 4.42 -4.34 -3.91
N VAL A 111 5.66 -4.71 -3.60
CA VAL A 111 6.11 -6.11 -3.61
C VAL A 111 5.29 -6.96 -2.64
N LEU A 112 5.07 -6.50 -1.40
CA LEU A 112 4.25 -7.22 -0.42
C LEU A 112 2.80 -7.39 -0.89
N VAL A 113 2.20 -6.36 -1.50
CA VAL A 113 0.86 -6.44 -2.07
C VAL A 113 0.80 -7.45 -3.22
N LEU A 114 1.79 -7.47 -4.11
CA LEU A 114 1.86 -8.45 -5.20
C LEU A 114 2.00 -9.88 -4.68
N VAL A 115 2.82 -10.09 -3.63
CA VAL A 115 2.95 -11.39 -2.94
C VAL A 115 1.61 -11.81 -2.33
N ALA A 116 0.92 -10.89 -1.65
CA ALA A 116 -0.40 -11.14 -1.06
C ALA A 116 -1.43 -11.58 -2.10
N ILE A 117 -1.44 -10.94 -3.28
CA ILE A 117 -2.34 -11.29 -4.39
C ILE A 117 -1.96 -12.64 -5.01
N ALA A 118 -0.66 -12.91 -5.19
CA ALA A 118 -0.16 -14.15 -5.77
C ALA A 118 -0.50 -15.38 -4.92
N ALA A 119 -0.59 -15.21 -3.60
CA ALA A 119 -0.98 -16.27 -2.65
C ALA A 119 -2.45 -16.71 -2.77
N LEU A 120 -3.34 -15.91 -3.40
CA LEU A 120 -4.74 -16.27 -3.57
C LEU A 120 -4.94 -17.23 -4.79
N PRO A 121 -5.67 -18.35 -4.61
CA PRO A 121 -6.04 -19.26 -5.70
C PRO A 121 -7.26 -18.75 -6.50
N GLY A 122 -7.47 -19.26 -7.71
CA GLY A 122 -8.66 -18.97 -8.54
C GLY A 122 -8.58 -17.69 -9.37
N ASN A 123 -9.72 -17.19 -9.84
CA ASN A 123 -9.79 -15.93 -10.58
C ASN A 123 -9.62 -14.76 -9.58
N ARG A 124 -8.39 -14.23 -9.52
CA ARG A 124 -7.90 -13.32 -8.46
C ARG A 124 -8.52 -11.91 -8.51
N TRP A 125 -9.53 -11.72 -9.35
CA TRP A 125 -10.04 -10.41 -9.78
C TRP A 125 -11.56 -10.27 -9.55
N ASP A 126 -12.21 -11.32 -9.10
CA ASP A 126 -13.64 -11.51 -9.00
C ASP A 126 -13.93 -12.38 -7.78
N PHE A 127 -14.57 -11.79 -6.77
CA PHE A 127 -14.95 -12.46 -5.54
C PHE A 127 -16.13 -13.45 -5.70
N ASN A 128 -16.34 -13.97 -6.92
CA ASN A 128 -17.28 -15.05 -7.20
C ASN A 128 -16.52 -16.37 -7.15
N VAL A 129 -16.08 -16.75 -5.95
CA VAL A 129 -15.77 -18.15 -5.67
C VAL A 129 -17.09 -18.80 -5.29
N GLY A 130 -17.78 -19.33 -6.29
CA GLY A 130 -19.02 -20.07 -6.09
C GLY A 130 -18.79 -21.24 -5.12
N ALA A 131 -19.45 -21.13 -3.96
CA ALA A 131 -20.21 -22.17 -3.30
C ALA A 131 -21.28 -21.48 -2.44
#